data_AF-H0Y223-F1
#
_entry.id   AF-H0Y223-F1
#
_cell.length_a   1.000
_cell.length_b   1.000
_cell.length_c   1.000
_cell.angle_alpha   90.00
_cell.angle_beta   90.00
_cell.angle_gamma   90.00
#
_symmetry.space_group_name_H-M   'P 1'
#
loop_
_entity.id
_entity.type
_entity.pdbx_description
1 polymer ?
#
loop_
_entity_poly.entity_id
_entity_poly.type
_entity_poly.pdbx_seq_one_letter_code
_entity_poly.pdbx_strand_id
1 'polypeptide(L)'
;PSLGCQRDKLVGSPNIDQLASHSLLFQNAFAQQAVCAPSRVSFLTGRRPDTTRLYDFNSYWRVHSGNFSTIPQYFKENGYVTMSVGKVFHPGAPRPPSGFSCFVPEHGYLLLGLGLSWQRHLLAGQTLP
;
A
#
# COMPACT_ATOMS: atom_id res chain seq x y z
N PRO A 1 8.32 0.30 18.12
CA PRO A 1 6.96 0.87 18.13
C PRO A 1 6.36 0.72 19.53
N SER A 2 5.38 1.53 19.92
CA SER A 2 4.74 1.42 21.24
C SER A 2 3.52 0.48 21.16
N LEU A 3 3.75 -0.83 21.36
CA LEU A 3 2.74 -1.90 21.27
C LEU A 3 2.99 -2.97 22.35
N GLY A 4 1.92 -3.59 22.84
CA GLY A 4 1.96 -4.67 23.82
C GLY A 4 2.85 -5.84 23.40
N CYS A 5 2.68 -6.31 22.16
CA CYS A 5 3.50 -7.37 21.56
C CYS A 5 4.99 -7.00 21.40
N GLN A 6 5.34 -5.72 21.52
CA GLN A 6 6.72 -5.21 21.55
C GLN A 6 7.21 -4.87 22.97
N ARG A 7 6.58 -5.43 24.00
CA ARG A 7 6.91 -5.27 25.43
C ARG A 7 6.60 -3.89 26.00
N ASP A 8 5.78 -3.09 25.33
CA ASP A 8 5.23 -1.88 25.91
C ASP A 8 4.07 -2.22 26.86
N LYS A 9 4.16 -1.81 28.13
CA LYS A 9 3.13 -2.09 29.15
C LYS A 9 2.11 -0.96 29.30
N LEU A 10 2.34 0.19 28.68
CA LEU A 10 1.47 1.36 28.79
C LEU A 10 0.38 1.36 27.72
N VAL A 11 0.71 0.91 26.51
CA VAL A 11 -0.23 0.91 25.38
C VAL A 11 -1.04 -0.39 25.35
N GLY A 12 -2.37 -0.28 25.47
CA GLY A 12 -3.28 -1.39 25.24
C GLY A 12 -3.56 -1.59 23.75
N SER A 13 -3.01 -2.64 23.14
CA SER A 13 -3.15 -2.94 21.69
C SER A 13 -3.69 -4.35 21.40
N PRO A 14 -4.83 -4.77 21.99
CA PRO A 14 -5.25 -6.18 22.04
C PRO A 14 -5.39 -6.84 20.67
N ASN A 15 -5.93 -6.13 19.67
CA ASN A 15 -6.12 -6.69 18.31
C ASN A 15 -4.78 -6.88 17.58
N ILE A 16 -3.81 -5.99 17.78
CA ILE A 16 -2.48 -6.09 17.16
C ILE A 16 -1.67 -7.19 17.86
N ASP A 17 -1.84 -7.32 19.18
CA ASP A 17 -1.19 -8.36 19.97
C ASP A 17 -1.72 -9.77 19.59
N GLN A 18 -3.02 -9.88 19.33
CA GLN A 18 -3.63 -11.10 18.79
C GLN A 18 -3.13 -11.41 17.37
N LEU A 19 -2.97 -10.41 16.49
CA LEU A 19 -2.34 -10.63 15.19
C LEU A 19 -0.91 -11.17 15.34
N ALA A 20 -0.15 -10.63 16.30
CA ALA A 20 1.21 -11.06 16.58
C ALA A 20 1.27 -12.50 17.14
N SER A 21 0.26 -12.99 17.88
CA SER A 21 0.25 -14.36 18.41
C SER A 21 0.11 -15.44 17.32
N HIS A 22 -0.33 -15.06 16.12
CA HIS A 22 -0.45 -15.95 14.96
C HIS A 22 0.57 -15.64 13.85
N SER A 23 1.53 -14.75 14.11
CA SER A 23 2.48 -14.24 13.10
C SER A 23 3.93 -14.37 13.57
N LEU A 24 4.88 -14.24 12.63
CA LEU A 24 6.30 -14.05 12.97
C LEU A 24 6.57 -12.56 13.22
N LEU A 25 6.99 -12.21 14.45
CA LEU A 25 7.30 -10.83 14.83
C LEU A 25 8.80 -10.52 14.64
N PHE A 26 9.10 -9.57 13.76
CA PHE A 26 10.45 -9.03 13.61
C PHE A 26 10.71 -7.96 14.68
N GLN A 27 11.62 -8.26 15.61
CA GLN A 27 11.97 -7.32 16.70
C GLN A 27 12.83 -6.16 16.21
N ASN A 28 13.54 -6.36 15.09
CA ASN A 28 14.50 -5.40 14.52
C ASN A 28 14.12 -5.09 13.06
N ALA A 29 13.10 -4.25 12.87
CA ALA A 29 12.68 -3.78 11.55
C ALA A 29 12.82 -2.25 11.48
N PHE A 30 13.63 -1.76 10.54
CA PHE A 30 13.96 -0.34 10.40
C PHE A 30 13.62 0.17 9.00
N ALA A 31 13.08 1.40 8.92
CA ALA A 31 12.88 2.10 7.67
C ALA A 31 14.22 2.60 7.10
N GLN A 32 14.33 2.68 5.78
CA GLN A 32 15.55 3.16 5.12
C GLN A 32 15.74 4.67 5.31
N GLN A 33 14.65 5.42 5.46
CA GLN A 33 14.67 6.83 5.85
C GLN A 33 13.44 7.11 6.72
N ALA A 34 13.60 7.83 7.83
CA ALA A 34 12.53 8.12 8.78
C ALA A 34 11.61 9.29 8.34
N VAL A 35 11.21 9.30 7.05
CA VAL A 35 10.32 10.30 6.45
C VAL A 35 9.31 9.61 5.54
N CYS A 36 8.07 10.10 5.52
CA CYS A 36 6.93 9.41 4.92
C CYS A 36 7.09 9.06 3.42
N ALA A 37 7.36 10.02 2.54
CA ALA A 37 7.44 9.76 1.09
C ALA A 37 8.67 8.91 0.71
N PRO A 38 9.90 9.21 1.19
CA PRO A 38 11.08 8.39 0.92
C PRO A 38 10.92 6.94 1.41
N SER A 39 10.39 6.75 2.62
CA SER A 39 10.14 5.41 3.20
C SER A 39 9.14 4.61 2.36
N ARG A 40 8.00 5.22 2.02
CA ARG A 40 6.93 4.54 1.26
C ARG A 40 7.36 4.18 -0.14
N VAL A 41 8.01 5.09 -0.86
CA VAL A 41 8.50 4.83 -2.22
C VAL A 41 9.60 3.78 -2.21
N SER A 42 10.53 3.86 -1.25
CA SER A 42 11.59 2.87 -1.08
C SER A 42 11.01 1.46 -0.89
N PHE A 43 10.08 1.31 0.06
CA PHE A 43 9.44 0.03 0.35
C PHE A 43 8.59 -0.50 -0.81
N LEU A 44 7.74 0.34 -1.40
CA LEU A 44 6.81 -0.08 -2.46
C LEU A 44 7.49 -0.43 -3.78
N THR A 45 8.67 0.12 -4.05
CA THR A 45 9.49 -0.21 -5.24
C THR A 45 10.57 -1.27 -4.95
N GLY A 46 10.80 -1.61 -3.68
CA GLY A 46 11.87 -2.50 -3.26
C GLY A 46 13.28 -1.93 -3.49
N ARG A 47 13.43 -0.60 -3.55
CA ARG A 47 14.71 0.10 -3.83
C ARG A 47 15.11 0.99 -2.68
N ARG A 48 16.42 1.17 -2.46
CA ARG A 48 16.93 2.10 -1.42
C ARG A 48 16.69 3.56 -1.84
N PRO A 49 16.62 4.51 -0.88
CA PRO A 49 16.49 5.94 -1.17
C PRO A 49 17.52 6.45 -2.18
N ASP A 50 18.76 5.96 -2.13
CA ASP A 50 19.81 6.36 -3.07
C ASP A 50 19.53 5.94 -4.52
N THR A 51 18.76 4.86 -4.72
CA THR A 51 18.31 4.41 -6.04
C THR A 51 17.05 5.12 -6.49
N THR A 52 16.11 5.38 -5.56
CA THR A 52 14.87 6.11 -5.87
C THR A 52 15.12 7.61 -6.03
N ARG A 53 16.25 8.12 -5.51
CA ARG A 53 16.66 9.53 -5.45
C ARG A 53 15.56 10.46 -4.92
N LEU A 54 14.70 9.92 -4.06
CA LEU A 54 13.64 10.64 -3.39
C LEU A 54 14.01 10.76 -1.91
N TYR A 55 14.50 11.93 -1.52
CA TYR A 55 14.86 12.24 -0.13
C TYR A 55 13.83 13.15 0.56
N ASP A 56 12.93 13.76 -0.23
CA ASP A 56 11.81 14.60 0.20
C ASP A 56 10.48 14.03 -0.35
N PHE A 57 9.53 14.90 -0.72
CA PHE A 57 8.25 14.52 -1.31
C PHE A 57 7.96 15.25 -2.65
N ASN A 58 8.99 15.85 -3.26
CA ASN A 58 8.80 16.77 -4.40
C ASN A 58 9.05 16.12 -5.77
N SER A 59 9.51 14.87 -5.81
CA SER A 59 9.87 14.18 -7.05
C SER A 59 9.08 12.88 -7.27
N TYR A 60 8.87 12.54 -8.54
CA TYR A 60 8.26 11.27 -8.95
C TYR A 60 9.33 10.32 -9.50
N TRP A 61 9.53 9.17 -8.83
CA TRP A 61 10.65 8.28 -9.10
C TRP A 61 10.73 7.78 -10.56
N ARG A 62 9.59 7.60 -11.24
CA ARG A 62 9.58 7.14 -12.65
C ARG A 62 10.10 8.18 -13.64
N VAL A 63 10.10 9.45 -13.26
CA VAL A 63 10.63 10.54 -14.06
C VAL A 63 12.07 10.85 -13.67
N HIS A 64 12.36 10.89 -12.36
CA HIS A 64 13.65 11.37 -11.86
C HIS A 64 14.74 10.29 -11.72
N SER A 65 14.35 9.01 -11.69
CA SER A 65 15.27 7.92 -11.34
C SER A 65 15.17 6.74 -12.30
N GLY A 66 13.98 6.17 -12.46
CA GLY A 66 13.77 5.05 -13.36
C GLY A 66 12.38 4.46 -13.24
N ASN A 67 11.94 3.76 -14.29
CA ASN A 67 10.61 3.17 -14.40
C ASN A 67 10.46 1.92 -13.52
N PHE A 68 10.59 2.08 -12.21
CA PHE A 68 10.56 0.99 -11.24
C PHE A 68 9.12 0.52 -10.99
N SER A 69 8.88 -0.76 -11.21
CA SER A 69 7.62 -1.43 -10.83
C SER A 69 7.43 -1.41 -9.32
N THR A 70 6.16 -1.39 -8.91
CA THR A 70 5.78 -1.39 -7.50
C THR A 70 5.18 -2.75 -7.11
N ILE A 71 5.17 -3.07 -5.83
CA ILE A 71 4.49 -4.28 -5.30
C ILE A 71 3.07 -4.42 -5.88
N PRO A 72 2.16 -3.43 -5.76
CA PRO A 72 0.80 -3.58 -6.31
C PRO A 72 0.76 -3.70 -7.84
N GLN A 73 1.70 -3.08 -8.57
CA GLN A 73 1.77 -3.25 -10.01
C GLN A 73 2.11 -4.70 -10.37
N TYR A 74 3.10 -5.29 -9.70
CA TYR A 74 3.51 -6.67 -9.92
C TYR A 74 2.36 -7.65 -9.65
N PHE A 75 1.64 -7.49 -8.54
CA PHE A 75 0.46 -8.30 -8.24
C PHE A 75 -0.63 -8.16 -9.31
N LYS A 76 -0.89 -6.92 -9.76
CA LYS A 76 -1.89 -6.66 -10.80
C LYS A 76 -1.54 -7.32 -12.14
N GLU A 77 -0.28 -7.24 -12.54
CA GLU A 77 0.23 -7.89 -13.75
C GLU A 77 0.13 -9.43 -13.69
N ASN A 78 0.03 -10.00 -12.49
CA ASN A 78 -0.16 -11.44 -12.25
C ASN A 78 -1.61 -11.82 -11.90
N GLY A 79 -2.60 -11.00 -12.30
CA GLY A 79 -4.02 -11.34 -12.20
C GLY A 79 -4.69 -11.03 -10.86
N TYR A 80 -4.01 -10.36 -9.93
CA TYR A 80 -4.63 -9.93 -8.67
C TYR A 80 -5.38 -8.60 -8.85
N VAL A 81 -6.52 -8.47 -8.16
CA VAL A 81 -7.17 -7.18 -7.97
C VAL A 81 -6.44 -6.43 -6.86
N THR A 82 -5.76 -5.33 -7.20
CA THR A 82 -5.04 -4.53 -6.22
C THR A 82 -5.81 -3.26 -5.88
N MET A 83 -6.10 -3.05 -4.60
CA MET A 83 -6.86 -1.89 -4.11
C MET A 83 -5.99 -1.08 -3.15
N SER A 84 -6.06 0.24 -3.26
CA SER A 84 -5.43 1.17 -2.33
C SER A 84 -6.51 1.83 -1.48
N VAL A 85 -6.42 1.71 -0.16
CA VAL A 85 -7.34 2.38 0.78
C VAL A 85 -6.51 3.23 1.74
N GLY A 86 -6.84 4.52 1.82
CA GLY A 86 -6.14 5.47 2.69
C GLY A 86 -4.73 5.86 2.19
N LYS A 87 -3.84 6.24 3.12
CA LYS A 87 -2.46 6.67 2.79
C LYS A 87 -1.55 5.47 2.56
N VAL A 88 -1.54 4.96 1.33
CA VAL A 88 -0.58 3.94 0.86
C VAL A 88 0.66 4.60 0.26
N PHE A 89 0.49 5.35 -0.83
CA PHE A 89 1.50 6.30 -1.33
C PHE A 89 1.41 7.63 -0.57
N HIS A 90 2.51 8.39 -0.56
CA HIS A 90 2.44 9.78 -0.14
C HIS A 90 1.61 10.57 -1.17
N PRO A 91 0.62 11.37 -0.74
CA PRO A 91 -0.17 12.17 -1.67
C PRO A 91 0.71 13.21 -2.38
N GLY A 92 0.46 13.42 -3.65
CA GLY A 92 1.18 14.35 -4.51
C GLY A 92 0.45 14.49 -5.84
N ALA A 93 1.00 15.25 -6.78
CA ALA A 93 0.35 15.46 -8.08
C ALA A 93 -0.08 14.12 -8.71
N PRO A 94 -1.34 13.98 -9.18
CA PRO A 94 -1.84 12.75 -9.75
C PRO A 94 -1.02 12.38 -10.99
N ARG A 95 -0.35 11.22 -10.97
CA ARG A 95 0.42 10.72 -12.11
C ARG A 95 0.12 9.23 -12.35
N PRO A 96 -0.12 8.82 -13.61
CA PRO A 96 -0.68 7.51 -13.97
C PRO A 96 0.35 6.36 -13.90
N PRO A 97 -0.13 5.10 -14.01
CA PRO A 97 -1.01 4.44 -13.07
C PRO A 97 -0.20 3.94 -11.86
N SER A 98 -0.71 4.17 -10.66
CA SER A 98 -0.08 3.85 -9.35
C SER A 98 0.07 2.35 -9.06
N GLY A 99 -0.08 1.49 -10.08
CA GLY A 99 -0.09 0.02 -9.94
C GLY A 99 -1.42 -0.54 -9.43
N PHE A 100 -2.27 0.29 -8.83
CA PHE A 100 -3.57 -0.14 -8.29
C PHE A 100 -4.65 -0.25 -9.37
N SER A 101 -5.58 -1.19 -9.16
CA SER A 101 -6.83 -1.33 -9.92
C SER A 101 -7.94 -0.42 -9.38
N CYS A 102 -7.93 -0.09 -8.08
CA CYS A 102 -8.91 0.79 -7.43
C CYS A 102 -8.26 1.68 -6.36
N PHE A 103 -8.76 2.91 -6.18
CA PHE A 103 -8.29 3.87 -5.19
C PHE A 103 -9.45 4.37 -4.32
N VAL A 104 -9.32 4.22 -3.01
CA VAL A 104 -10.27 4.71 -1.99
C VAL A 104 -9.55 5.74 -1.10
N PRO A 105 -9.90 7.03 -1.18
CA PRO A 105 -9.21 8.11 -0.43
C PRO A 105 -9.52 8.07 1.08
N GLU A 106 -8.64 8.70 1.90
CA GLU A 106 -8.77 8.77 3.39
C GLU A 106 -10.00 9.55 3.87
N HIS A 107 -10.47 10.53 3.10
CA HIS A 107 -11.69 11.28 3.41
C HIS A 107 -12.81 10.75 2.52
N GLY A 108 -13.69 9.96 3.13
CA GLY A 108 -14.79 9.28 2.46
C GLY A 108 -15.73 10.25 1.74
N TYR A 109 -15.65 10.24 0.42
CA TYR A 109 -16.85 10.10 -0.40
C TYR A 109 -16.62 8.88 -1.27
N LEU A 110 -17.51 7.89 -1.17
CA LEU A 110 -17.70 6.93 -2.24
C LEU A 110 -17.97 7.78 -3.49
N LEU A 111 -16.99 7.91 -4.39
CA LEU A 111 -17.33 8.10 -5.79
C LEU A 111 -17.91 6.77 -6.25
N LEU A 112 -19.19 6.55 -5.92
CA LEU A 112 -20.10 5.66 -6.64
C LEU A 112 -20.21 6.20 -8.05
N GLY A 113 -19.18 5.95 -8.83
CA GLY A 113 -19.01 6.48 -10.17
C GLY A 113 -18.16 5.53 -10.98
N LEU A 114 -18.48 4.23 -10.91
CA LEU A 114 -18.23 3.16 -11.90
C LEU A 114 -18.81 1.81 -11.40
N GLY A 115 -19.91 1.86 -10.63
CA GLY A 115 -20.43 0.72 -9.87
C GLY A 115 -21.94 0.50 -10.01
N LEU A 116 -22.46 0.45 -11.24
CA LEU A 116 -23.75 -0.23 -11.52
C LEU A 116 -23.60 -1.44 -12.46
N SER A 117 -22.38 -1.76 -12.91
CA SER A 117 -22.11 -2.97 -13.71
C SER A 117 -21.80 -4.21 -12.85
N TRP A 118 -21.21 -4.02 -11.66
CA TRP A 118 -20.60 -5.13 -10.91
C TRP A 118 -21.56 -5.92 -10.01
N GLN A 119 -22.76 -5.42 -9.72
CA GLN A 119 -23.73 -6.16 -8.90
C GLN A 119 -24.43 -7.31 -9.64
N ARG A 120 -24.26 -7.44 -10.97
CA ARG A 120 -24.82 -8.57 -11.73
C ARG A 120 -23.87 -9.76 -11.89
N HIS A 121 -22.55 -9.57 -11.75
CA HIS A 121 -21.59 -10.66 -12.00
C HIS A 121 -21.29 -11.55 -10.80
N LEU A 122 -21.58 -11.10 -9.56
CA LEU A 122 -21.40 -11.94 -8.37
C LEU A 122 -22.62 -12.83 -8.03
N LEU A 123 -23.76 -12.62 -8.70
CA LEU A 123 -24.97 -13.43 -8.53
C LEU A 123 -25.24 -14.40 -9.69
N ALA A 124 -24.47 -14.34 -10.78
CA ALA A 124 -24.53 -15.30 -11.86
C ALA A 124 -23.52 -16.42 -11.64
N GLY A 125 -23.82 -17.30 -10.68
CA GLY A 125 -23.30 -18.66 -10.74
C GLY A 125 -23.79 -19.29 -12.04
N GLN A 126 -22.95 -19.30 -13.07
CA GLN A 126 -23.17 -20.10 -14.26
C GLN A 126 -21.90 -20.92 -14.52
N THR A 127 -22.09 -22.22 -14.28
CA THR A 127 -21.38 -23.34 -14.87
C THR A 127 -20.88 -23.03 -16.29
N LEU A 128 -19.59 -23.25 -16.54
CA LEU A 128 -19.04 -23.33 -17.89
C LEU A 128 -18.99 -24.81 -18.33
N PRO A 129 -19.19 -25.10 -19.63
CA PRO A 129 -19.08 -26.45 -20.19
C PRO A 129 -17.64 -26.96 -20.24
#